data_AF-I4IUD0-F1
#
_entry.id   AF-I4IUD0-F1
#
_cell.length_a   1.000
_cell.length_b   1.000
_cell.length_c   1.000
_cell.angle_alpha   90.00
_cell.angle_beta   90.00
_cell.angle_gamma   90.00
#
_symmetry.space_group_name_H-M   'P 1'
#
loop_
_entity.id
_entity.type
_entity.pdbx_description
1 polymer ?
#
loop_
_entity_poly.entity_id
_entity_poly.type
_entity_poly.pdbx_seq_one_letter_code
_entity_poly.pdbx_strand_id
1 'polypeptide(L)' 'MLRYLLALIKVKTVNLRELAVGFGGKALKESNYKRLQRFFRVFELDYSEIAKIVVIWMRLPQPWGLSLD' A
#
# COMPACT_ATOMS: atom_id res chain seq x y z
N MET A 1 1.09 3.42 -15.47
CA MET A 1 0.65 3.92 -14.14
C MET A 1 -0.72 3.36 -13.75
N LEU A 2 -1.80 3.59 -14.52
CA LEU A 2 -3.13 3.02 -14.24
C LEU A 2 -3.14 1.49 -14.11
N ARG A 3 -2.38 0.79 -14.97
CA ARG A 3 -2.17 -0.66 -14.91
C ARG A 3 -1.56 -1.16 -13.59
N TYR A 4 -0.76 -0.32 -12.92
CA TYR A 4 -0.12 -0.64 -11.64
C TYR A 4 -1.12 -0.55 -10.50
N LEU A 5 -1.97 0.48 -10.49
CA LEU A 5 -3.08 0.61 -9.55
C LEU A 5 -4.09 -0.53 -9.70
N LEU A 6 -4.44 -0.87 -10.95
CA LEU A 6 -5.30 -2.01 -11.25
C LEU A 6 -4.67 -3.34 -10.79
N ALA A 7 -3.36 -3.51 -10.92
CA ALA A 7 -2.65 -4.69 -10.41
C ALA A 7 -2.71 -4.73 -8.87
N LEU A 8 -2.47 -3.62 -8.17
CA LEU A 8 -2.58 -3.53 -6.71
C LEU A 8 -4.00 -3.88 -6.22
N ILE A 9 -5.03 -3.35 -6.88
CA ILE A 9 -6.44 -3.65 -6.59
C ILE A 9 -6.77 -5.12 -6.88
N LYS A 10 -6.24 -5.68 -7.98
CA LYS A 10 -6.50 -7.06 -8.40
C LYS A 10 -5.81 -8.10 -7.50
N VAL A 11 -4.63 -7.80 -6.98
CA VAL A 11 -3.90 -8.69 -6.05
C VAL A 11 -4.55 -8.68 -4.66
N LYS A 12 -5.45 -7.71 -4.37
CA LYS A 12 -6.37 -7.57 -3.22
C LYS A 12 -5.75 -7.59 -1.81
N THR A 13 -4.56 -8.15 -1.62
CA THR A 13 -3.92 -8.28 -0.31
C THR A 13 -2.41 -8.27 -0.47
N VAL A 14 -1.77 -7.29 0.15
CA VAL A 14 -0.33 -7.37 0.39
C VAL A 14 -0.14 -8.26 1.62
N ASN A 15 0.32 -9.50 1.43
CA ASN A 15 0.56 -10.40 2.54
C ASN A 15 1.84 -9.99 3.28
N LEU A 16 1.73 -9.69 4.58
CA LEU A 16 2.90 -9.34 5.41
C LEU A 16 3.99 -10.44 5.39
N ARG A 17 3.64 -11.71 5.13
CA ARG A 17 4.61 -12.80 4.93
C ARG A 17 5.39 -12.65 3.63
N GLU A 18 4.73 -12.26 2.55
CA GLU A 18 5.39 -12.02 1.26
C GLU A 18 6.28 -10.78 1.34
N LEU A 19 5.81 -9.73 2.01
CA LEU A 19 6.65 -8.57 2.32
C LEU A 19 7.88 -8.94 3.14
N ALA A 20 7.75 -9.80 4.14
CA ALA A 20 8.87 -10.24 4.97
C ALA A 20 9.98 -10.96 4.17
N VAL A 21 9.66 -11.55 3.01
CA VAL A 21 10.63 -12.15 2.09
C VAL A 21 11.40 -11.06 1.33
N GLY A 22 10.75 -9.94 0.99
CA GLY A 22 11.37 -8.80 0.32
C GLY A 22 12.28 -7.95 1.22
N PHE A 23 12.11 -8.04 2.55
CA PHE A 23 13.03 -7.43 3.51
C PHE A 23 14.36 -8.22 3.54
N GLY A 24 15.30 -7.83 2.67
CA GLY A 24 16.65 -8.36 2.65
C GLY A 24 17.40 -8.16 3.97
N GLY A 25 18.47 -8.94 4.18
CA GLY A 25 19.32 -8.88 5.36
C GLY A 25 19.53 -10.26 6.02
N LYS A 26 20.24 -10.28 7.15
CA LYS A 26 20.58 -11.51 7.89
C LYS A 26 19.46 -12.02 8.82
N ALA A 27 18.35 -11.29 8.93
CA ALA A 27 17.26 -11.65 9.83
C ALA A 27 16.44 -12.81 9.25
N LEU A 28 15.97 -13.70 10.12
CA LEU A 28 15.03 -14.75 9.74
C LEU A 28 13.74 -14.13 9.21
N LYS A 29 13.12 -14.77 8.20
CA LYS A 29 11.84 -14.33 7.62
C LYS A 29 10.76 -14.11 8.67
N GLU A 30 10.68 -15.00 9.66
CA GLU A 30 9.77 -14.88 10.81
C GLU A 30 10.05 -13.64 11.69
N SER A 31 11.32 -13.25 11.82
CA SER A 31 11.68 -12.03 12.55
C SER A 31 11.23 -10.78 11.79
N ASN A 32 11.38 -10.77 10.46
CA ASN A 32 10.86 -9.68 9.61
C ASN A 32 9.33 -9.63 9.63
N TYR A 33 8.65 -10.78 9.60
CA TYR A 33 7.20 -10.85 9.71
C TYR A 33 6.70 -10.24 11.04
N LYS A 34 7.30 -10.61 12.17
CA LYS A 34 6.96 -10.02 13.49
C LYS A 34 7.30 -8.53 13.57
N ARG A 35 8.32 -8.05 12.86
CA ARG A 35 8.64 -6.61 12.78
C ARG A 35 7.57 -5.85 12.02
N LEU A 36 7.13 -6.37 10.87
CA LEU A 36 6.03 -5.80 10.09
C LEU A 36 4.73 -5.77 10.88
N GLN A 37 4.39 -6.86 11.57
CA GLN A 37 3.20 -6.89 12.45
C GLN A 37 3.26 -5.82 13.55
N ARG A 38 4.42 -5.63 14.19
CA ARG A 38 4.61 -4.59 15.21
C ARG A 38 4.49 -3.18 14.62
N PHE A 39 5.07 -2.95 13.46
CA PHE A 39 4.97 -1.67 12.76
C PHE A 39 3.50 -1.34 12.44
N PHE A 40 2.80 -2.23 11.75
CA PHE A 40 1.41 -2.00 11.34
C PHE A 40 0.40 -2.00 12.50
N ARG A 41 0.75 -2.51 13.68
CA ARG A 41 -0.10 -2.41 14.88
C ARG A 41 -0.22 -0.96 15.40
N VAL A 42 0.82 -0.15 15.23
CA VAL A 42 0.88 1.23 15.74
C VAL A 42 0.87 2.26 14.61
N PHE A 43 0.96 1.81 13.37
CA PHE A 43 0.95 2.67 12.20
C PHE A 43 -0.49 2.89 11.74
N GLU A 44 -1.04 4.05 12.09
CA GLU A 44 -2.31 4.51 11.56
C GLU A 44 -2.09 5.09 10.16
N LEU A 45 -2.86 4.57 9.20
CA LEU A 45 -2.88 5.07 7.83
C LEU A 45 -3.93 6.17 7.71
N ASP A 46 -3.50 7.42 7.53
CA ASP A 46 -4.42 8.50 7.15
C ASP A 46 -4.83 8.32 5.68
N TYR A 47 -6.03 7.78 5.48
CA TYR A 47 -6.60 7.55 4.16
C TYR A 47 -6.76 8.85 3.35
N SER A 48 -6.89 10.00 4.01
CA SER A 48 -6.99 11.31 3.34
C SER A 48 -5.66 11.71 2.70
N GLU A 49 -4.55 11.51 3.43
CA GLU A 49 -3.21 11.76 2.91
C GLU A 49 -2.85 10.80 1.78
N ILE A 50 -3.20 9.51 1.93
CA ILE A 50 -3.01 8.53 0.86
C ILE A 50 -3.82 8.91 -0.38
N ALA A 51 -5.08 9.32 -0.22
CA ALA A 51 -5.92 9.75 -1.32
C ALA A 51 -5.31 10.95 -2.07
N LYS A 52 -4.80 11.96 -1.36
CA LYS A 52 -4.09 13.10 -1.97
C LYS A 52 -2.88 12.64 -2.78
N ILE A 53 -2.05 11.75 -2.23
CA ILE A 53 -0.87 11.22 -2.94
C ILE A 53 -1.27 10.51 -4.23
N VAL A 54 -2.29 9.64 -4.17
CA VAL A 54 -2.78 8.90 -5.34
C VAL A 54 -3.30 9.88 -6.42
N VAL A 55 -4.11 10.86 -6.03
CA VAL A 55 -4.64 11.92 -6.90
C VAL A 55 -3.51 12.69 -7.59
N ILE A 56 -2.49 13.11 -6.83
CA ILE A 56 -1.32 13.83 -7.36
C ILE A 56 -0.56 12.96 -8.37
N TRP A 57 -0.31 11.69 -8.03
CA TRP A 57 0.42 10.77 -8.90
C TRP A 57 -0.32 10.48 -10.20
N MET A 58 -1.64 10.37 -10.16
CA MET A 58 -2.43 10.06 -11.35
C MET A 58 -2.50 11.21 -12.37
N ARG A 59 -2.08 12.44 -11.99
CA ARG A 59 -2.11 13.64 -12.86
C ARG A 59 -3.44 13.78 -13.62
N LEU A 60 -4.56 13.51 -12.96
CA LEU A 60 -5.83 13.43 -13.67
C LEU A 60 -6.24 14.81 -14.20
N PRO A 61 -6.72 14.88 -15.45
CA PRO A 61 -7.18 16.13 -16.04
C PRO A 61 -8.43 16.61 -15.29
N GLN A 62 -8.44 17.91 -14.96
CA GLN A 62 -9.59 18.58 -14.36
C GLN A 62 -10.69 18.83 -15.42
N PRO A 63 -11.97 18.87 -15.03
CA PRO A 63 -12.52 18.78 -13.65
C PRO A 63 -12.81 17.34 -13.19
N TRP A 64 -12.76 17.12 -11.87
CA TRP A 64 -12.99 15.81 -11.24
C TRP A 64 -14.47 15.66 -10.89
N GLY A 65 -15.10 14.55 -11.29
CA GLY A 65 -16.42 14.15 -10.80
C GLY A 65 -16.27 13.18 -9.63
N LEU A 66 -16.92 13.47 -8.50
CA LEU A 66 -17.03 12.51 -7.39
C LEU A 66 -18.15 11.51 -7.74
N SER A 67 -17.81 10.24 -7.97
CA SER A 67 -18.81 9.18 -8.03
C SER A 67 -19.02 8.64 -6.62
N LEU A 68 -20.26 8.72 -6.14
CA LEU A 68 -20.71 8.01 -4.95
C LEU A 68 -21.57 6.86 -5.46
N ASP A 69 -21.03 5.66 -5.39
CA ASP A 69 -21.70 4.40 -5.75
C ASP A 69 -22.35 3.80 -4.49
#